data_AF-A0A380P290-F1
#
_entry.id   AF-A0A380P290-F1
#
_cell.length_a   1.000
_cell.length_b   1.000
_cell.length_c   1.000
_cell.angle_alpha   90.00
_cell.angle_beta   90.00
_cell.angle_gamma   90.00
#
_symmetry.space_group_name_H-M   'P 1'
#
loop_
_entity.id
_entity.type
_entity.pdbx_description
1 polymer ?
#
loop_
_entity_poly.entity_id
_entity_poly.type
_entity_poly.pdbx_seq_one_letter_code
_entity_poly.pdbx_strand_id
1 'polypeptide(L)'
;MSEDLKRRDFTVNALALTASGEVIDHFGGLDDLDNHVLRAVGEPSERFHEDALRMMRAVRFAAQLNFEIESNTQQAILDHAALLANISIERINVEFTKLLQAPAATYGILEMLKGHLNAYMSGLASSDIDLIGLAELEETAQPQDDAQAWTLLVFELGLTPDDAGIFCVTGNIAKT
;
A
#
# COMPACT_ATOMS: atom_id res chain seq x y z
N MET A 1 4.25 -22.91 -14.08
CA MET A 1 4.91 -21.67 -14.55
C MET A 1 3.89 -20.60 -14.94
N SER A 2 3.13 -20.75 -16.04
CA SER A 2 2.10 -19.73 -16.39
C SER A 2 1.03 -19.56 -15.28
N GLU A 3 0.53 -20.66 -14.70
CA GLU A 3 -0.44 -20.57 -13.59
C GLU A 3 0.11 -19.93 -12.32
N ASP A 4 1.42 -20.07 -12.04
CA ASP A 4 2.06 -19.45 -10.88
C ASP A 4 2.17 -17.93 -11.05
N LEU A 5 2.48 -17.49 -12.27
CA LEU A 5 2.55 -16.06 -12.61
C LEU A 5 1.17 -15.42 -12.59
N LYS A 6 0.10 -16.15 -12.96
CA LYS A 6 -1.29 -15.66 -12.81
C LYS A 6 -1.63 -15.32 -11.37
N ARG A 7 -1.06 -16.02 -10.37
CA ARG A 7 -1.33 -15.78 -8.95
C ARG A 7 -0.57 -14.58 -8.37
N ARG A 8 0.36 -13.97 -9.13
CA ARG A 8 1.03 -12.73 -8.73
C ARG A 8 0.06 -11.56 -8.75
N ASP A 9 0.38 -10.54 -7.98
CA ASP A 9 -0.55 -9.43 -7.74
C ASP A 9 -0.54 -8.44 -8.90
N PHE A 10 0.65 -8.06 -9.39
CA PHE A 10 0.85 -7.03 -10.42
C PHE A 10 1.69 -7.54 -11.58
N THR A 11 1.43 -7.02 -12.79
CA THR A 11 2.06 -7.44 -14.06
C THR A 11 3.58 -7.37 -14.00
N VAL A 12 4.12 -6.27 -13.45
CA VAL A 12 5.56 -6.04 -13.23
C VAL A 12 6.20 -7.06 -12.29
N ASN A 13 5.41 -7.66 -11.39
CA ASN A 13 5.83 -8.74 -10.48
C ASN A 13 5.55 -10.15 -11.03
N ALA A 14 5.01 -10.24 -12.25
CA ALA A 14 4.65 -11.47 -12.94
C ALA A 14 5.58 -11.79 -14.12
N LEU A 15 6.76 -11.16 -14.15
CA LEU A 15 7.85 -11.49 -15.06
C LEU A 15 8.62 -12.72 -14.56
N ALA A 16 9.05 -13.58 -15.48
CA ALA A 16 9.91 -14.72 -15.17
C ALA A 16 11.15 -14.75 -16.07
N LEU A 17 12.22 -15.38 -15.59
CA LEU A 17 13.45 -15.57 -16.35
C LEU A 17 13.66 -17.06 -16.63
N THR A 18 13.97 -17.42 -17.86
CA THR A 18 14.38 -18.78 -18.19
C THR A 18 15.82 -19.04 -17.75
N ALA A 19 16.23 -20.31 -17.71
CA ALA A 19 17.62 -20.68 -17.43
C ALA A 19 18.61 -20.14 -18.49
N SER A 20 18.13 -19.80 -19.69
CA SER A 20 18.92 -19.18 -20.76
C SER A 20 18.94 -17.65 -20.69
N GLY A 21 18.28 -17.03 -19.69
CA GLY A 21 18.25 -15.58 -19.51
C GLY A 21 17.21 -14.85 -20.35
N GLU A 22 16.24 -15.56 -20.92
CA GLU A 22 15.12 -14.95 -21.65
C GLU A 22 14.01 -14.54 -20.67
N VAL A 23 13.48 -13.33 -20.82
CA VAL A 23 12.36 -12.84 -20.03
C VAL A 23 11.05 -13.36 -20.62
N ILE A 24 10.27 -14.05 -19.80
CA ILE A 24 8.91 -14.48 -20.11
C ILE A 24 7.95 -13.45 -19.51
N ASP A 25 7.21 -12.80 -20.40
CA ASP A 25 6.11 -11.91 -20.07
C ASP A 25 4.82 -12.42 -20.70
N HIS A 26 3.84 -12.74 -19.86
CA HIS A 26 2.52 -13.22 -20.29
C HIS A 26 1.41 -12.18 -20.06
N PHE A 27 1.72 -11.05 -19.41
CA PHE A 27 0.71 -10.11 -18.91
C PHE A 27 1.01 -8.64 -19.26
N GLY A 28 2.06 -8.38 -20.04
CA GLY A 28 2.48 -7.02 -20.41
C GLY A 28 3.25 -6.31 -19.29
N GLY A 29 3.91 -7.08 -18.40
CA GLY A 29 4.70 -6.53 -17.31
C GLY A 29 5.92 -5.75 -17.77
N LEU A 30 6.49 -6.04 -18.96
CA LEU A 30 7.60 -5.26 -19.52
C LEU A 30 7.13 -3.88 -20.00
N ASP A 31 6.00 -3.83 -20.70
CA ASP A 31 5.41 -2.56 -21.15
C ASP A 31 4.99 -1.70 -19.95
N ASP A 32 4.37 -2.30 -18.94
CA ASP A 32 4.01 -1.60 -17.70
C ASP A 32 5.27 -1.14 -16.93
N LEU A 33 6.36 -1.91 -16.96
CA LEU A 33 7.65 -1.51 -16.36
C LEU A 33 8.25 -0.28 -17.07
N ASP A 34 8.28 -0.28 -18.40
CA ASP A 34 8.82 0.82 -19.20
C ASP A 34 7.98 2.10 -19.03
N ASN A 35 6.64 1.95 -18.92
CA ASN A 35 5.71 3.06 -18.75
C ASN A 35 5.49 3.48 -17.29
N HIS A 36 6.18 2.84 -16.32
CA HIS A 36 6.02 3.12 -14.89
C HIS A 36 4.56 2.97 -14.41
N VAL A 37 3.88 1.91 -14.85
CA VAL A 37 2.48 1.61 -14.53
C VAL A 37 2.39 0.40 -13.61
N LEU A 38 1.61 0.50 -12.54
CA LEU A 38 1.26 -0.61 -11.67
C LEU A 38 -0.15 -1.12 -12.03
N ARG A 39 -0.21 -2.28 -12.67
CA ARG A 39 -1.46 -2.93 -13.12
C ARG A 39 -1.64 -4.28 -12.43
N ALA A 40 -2.85 -4.59 -11.98
CA ALA A 40 -3.15 -5.92 -11.43
C ALA A 40 -3.11 -7.00 -12.53
N VAL A 41 -2.69 -8.22 -12.17
CA VAL A 41 -2.75 -9.36 -13.10
C VAL A 41 -4.18 -9.88 -13.20
N GLY A 42 -4.76 -9.88 -14.41
CA GLY A 42 -6.13 -10.35 -14.63
C GLY A 42 -7.16 -9.27 -14.31
N GLU A 43 -8.34 -9.66 -13.81
CA GLU A 43 -9.40 -8.72 -13.44
C GLU A 43 -9.23 -8.26 -11.98
N PRO A 44 -9.02 -6.95 -11.72
CA PRO A 44 -8.70 -6.45 -10.38
C PRO A 44 -9.72 -6.82 -9.28
N SER A 45 -11.02 -6.78 -9.58
CA SER A 45 -12.09 -7.07 -8.62
C SER A 45 -12.03 -8.50 -8.09
N GLU A 46 -11.83 -9.48 -8.97
CA GLU A 46 -11.65 -10.90 -8.64
C GLU A 46 -10.41 -11.08 -7.77
N ARG A 47 -9.30 -10.39 -8.11
CA ARG A 47 -8.06 -10.47 -7.33
C ARG A 47 -8.21 -9.89 -5.93
N PHE A 48 -8.97 -8.81 -5.77
CA PHE A 48 -9.21 -8.21 -4.45
C PHE A 48 -10.20 -9.03 -3.60
N HIS A 49 -11.12 -9.77 -4.22
CA HIS A 49 -11.94 -10.76 -3.50
C HIS A 49 -11.13 -11.96 -3.00
N GLU A 50 -10.13 -12.42 -3.76
CA GLU A 50 -9.24 -13.50 -3.33
C GLU A 50 -8.35 -13.10 -2.13
N ASP A 51 -7.77 -11.90 -2.18
CA ASP A 51 -6.97 -11.34 -1.09
C ASP A 51 -7.03 -9.81 -1.11
N ALA A 52 -7.85 -9.24 -0.23
CA ALA A 52 -8.05 -7.80 -0.14
C ALA A 52 -6.77 -7.04 0.24
N LEU A 53 -5.78 -7.69 0.86
CA LEU A 53 -4.50 -7.06 1.17
C LEU A 53 -3.76 -6.59 -0.09
N ARG A 54 -4.09 -7.14 -1.28
CA ARG A 54 -3.54 -6.68 -2.56
C ARG A 54 -3.79 -5.20 -2.82
N MET A 55 -4.86 -4.61 -2.30
CA MET A 55 -5.12 -3.17 -2.42
C MET A 55 -4.06 -2.34 -1.65
N MET A 56 -3.75 -2.71 -0.40
CA MET A 56 -2.65 -2.09 0.36
C MET A 56 -1.29 -2.32 -0.30
N ARG A 57 -1.09 -3.50 -0.89
CA ARG A 57 0.13 -3.79 -1.64
C ARG A 57 0.23 -2.96 -2.91
N ALA A 58 -0.88 -2.60 -3.55
CA ALA A 58 -0.91 -1.75 -4.74
C ALA A 58 -0.33 -0.37 -4.39
N VAL A 59 -0.92 0.32 -3.42
CA VAL A 59 -0.46 1.66 -3.01
C VAL A 59 0.97 1.63 -2.49
N ARG A 60 1.38 0.57 -1.76
CA ARG A 60 2.76 0.39 -1.33
C ARG A 60 3.71 0.23 -2.52
N PHE A 61 3.42 -0.66 -3.46
CA PHE A 61 4.31 -0.89 -4.60
C PHE A 61 4.38 0.33 -5.52
N ALA A 62 3.27 1.04 -5.69
CA ALA A 62 3.21 2.27 -6.46
C ALA A 62 4.16 3.32 -5.86
N ALA A 63 4.16 3.49 -4.53
CA ALA A 63 5.13 4.33 -3.82
C ALA A 63 6.57 3.80 -3.87
N GLN A 64 6.76 2.48 -3.74
CA GLN A 64 8.09 1.87 -3.70
C GLN A 64 8.84 1.98 -5.03
N LEU A 65 8.10 1.79 -6.13
CA LEU A 65 8.64 1.80 -7.48
C LEU A 65 8.50 3.17 -8.16
N ASN A 66 7.76 4.10 -7.54
CA ASN A 66 7.35 5.38 -8.11
C ASN A 66 6.55 5.21 -9.41
N PHE A 67 5.54 4.34 -9.38
CA PHE A 67 4.69 3.96 -10.52
C PHE A 67 3.28 4.50 -10.35
N GLU A 68 2.63 4.87 -11.45
CA GLU A 68 1.22 5.25 -11.47
C GLU A 68 0.32 4.02 -11.40
N ILE A 69 -0.75 4.04 -10.60
CA ILE A 69 -1.69 2.91 -10.55
C ILE A 69 -2.62 3.00 -11.75
N GLU A 70 -2.75 1.89 -12.47
CA GLU A 70 -3.61 1.83 -13.65
C GLU A 70 -5.09 2.07 -13.28
N SER A 71 -5.81 2.77 -14.15
CA SER A 71 -7.13 3.32 -13.81
C SER A 71 -8.18 2.26 -13.41
N ASN A 72 -8.22 1.09 -14.05
CA ASN A 72 -9.16 0.03 -13.65
C ASN A 72 -8.74 -0.59 -12.31
N THR A 73 -7.45 -0.75 -12.08
CA THR A 73 -6.89 -1.20 -10.79
C THR A 73 -7.26 -0.21 -9.68
N GLN A 74 -7.11 1.10 -9.92
CA GLN A 74 -7.47 2.14 -8.97
C GLN A 74 -8.97 2.20 -8.68
N GLN A 75 -9.81 2.08 -9.72
CA GLN A 75 -11.26 2.04 -9.54
C GLN A 75 -11.69 0.82 -8.71
N ALA A 76 -11.10 -0.35 -8.97
CA ALA A 76 -11.41 -1.54 -8.19
C ALA A 76 -10.93 -1.43 -6.73
N ILE A 77 -9.83 -0.72 -6.45
CA ILE A 77 -9.40 -0.44 -5.07
C ILE A 77 -10.50 0.33 -4.34
N LEU A 78 -11.04 1.38 -4.97
CA LEU A 78 -12.12 2.18 -4.40
C LEU A 78 -13.40 1.34 -4.18
N ASP A 79 -13.82 0.58 -5.19
CA ASP A 79 -15.06 -0.19 -5.16
C ASP A 79 -15.04 -1.31 -4.11
N HIS A 80 -13.86 -1.87 -3.83
CA HIS A 80 -13.68 -3.04 -2.96
C HIS A 80 -12.97 -2.74 -1.63
N ALA A 81 -12.72 -1.47 -1.31
CA ALA A 81 -12.02 -1.06 -0.09
C ALA A 81 -12.59 -1.71 1.19
N ALA A 82 -13.92 -1.88 1.25
CA ALA A 82 -14.64 -2.53 2.35
C ALA A 82 -14.17 -3.95 2.67
N LEU A 83 -13.59 -4.66 1.70
CA LEU A 83 -13.05 -6.00 1.92
C LEU A 83 -11.86 -6.01 2.89
N LEU A 84 -11.16 -4.88 3.07
CA LEU A 84 -10.07 -4.77 4.05
C LEU A 84 -10.52 -5.00 5.48
N ALA A 85 -11.80 -4.78 5.81
CA ALA A 85 -12.34 -5.08 7.14
C ALA A 85 -12.19 -6.56 7.54
N ASN A 86 -12.00 -7.46 6.57
CA ASN A 86 -11.79 -8.89 6.80
C ASN A 86 -10.31 -9.27 6.94
N ILE A 87 -9.39 -8.32 6.79
CA ILE A 87 -7.95 -8.54 6.90
C ILE A 87 -7.48 -8.15 8.29
N SER A 88 -6.55 -8.92 8.85
CA SER A 88 -5.99 -8.59 10.17
C SER A 88 -5.22 -7.27 10.13
N ILE A 89 -5.36 -6.48 11.18
CA ILE A 89 -4.73 -5.16 11.31
C ILE A 89 -3.20 -5.29 11.22
N GLU A 90 -2.61 -6.36 11.75
CA GLU A 90 -1.17 -6.59 11.71
C GLU A 90 -0.67 -6.71 10.26
N ARG A 91 -1.42 -7.39 9.38
CA ARG A 91 -1.06 -7.52 7.97
C ARG A 91 -1.16 -6.19 7.24
N ILE A 92 -2.19 -5.39 7.55
CA ILE A 92 -2.36 -4.05 6.99
C ILE A 92 -1.20 -3.15 7.45
N ASN A 93 -0.87 -3.17 8.75
CA ASN A 93 0.22 -2.39 9.33
C ASN A 93 1.57 -2.72 8.72
N VAL A 94 1.85 -3.98 8.40
CA VAL A 94 3.09 -4.38 7.72
C VAL A 94 3.21 -3.72 6.33
N GLU A 95 2.12 -3.66 5.56
CA GLU A 95 2.13 -3.02 4.25
C GLU A 95 2.20 -1.49 4.38
N PHE A 96 1.49 -0.92 5.35
CA PHE A 96 1.51 0.52 5.61
C PHE A 96 2.86 1.02 6.12
N THR A 97 3.50 0.32 7.06
CA THR A 97 4.84 0.65 7.57
C THR A 97 5.88 0.72 6.45
N LYS A 98 5.79 -0.21 5.49
CA LYS A 98 6.66 -0.20 4.30
C LYS A 98 6.28 0.90 3.30
N LEU A 99 5.01 1.29 3.23
CA LEU A 99 4.56 2.41 2.41
C LEU A 99 5.15 3.73 2.94
N LEU A 100 5.16 3.96 4.25
CA LEU A 100 5.77 5.14 4.88
C LEU A 100 7.29 5.24 4.63
N GLN A 101 7.96 4.09 4.44
CA GLN A 101 9.40 4.04 4.14
C GLN A 101 9.71 4.12 2.64
N ALA A 102 8.69 4.12 1.77
CA ALA A 102 8.89 4.09 0.33
C ALA A 102 9.45 5.42 -0.22
N PRO A 103 10.22 5.41 -1.32
CA PRO A 103 10.77 6.64 -1.92
C PRO A 103 9.71 7.67 -2.34
N ALA A 104 8.54 7.21 -2.79
CA ALA A 104 7.40 8.06 -3.12
C ALA A 104 6.24 7.83 -2.15
N ALA A 105 6.53 7.75 -0.85
CA ALA A 105 5.55 7.51 0.21
C ALA A 105 4.36 8.49 0.16
N THR A 106 4.61 9.79 -0.02
CA THR A 106 3.61 10.83 -0.30
C THR A 106 2.60 10.39 -1.37
N TYR A 107 3.08 9.93 -2.52
CA TYR A 107 2.20 9.47 -3.59
C TYR A 107 1.37 8.25 -3.16
N GLY A 108 1.98 7.28 -2.49
CA GLY A 108 1.27 6.11 -1.95
C GLY A 108 0.19 6.47 -0.94
N ILE A 109 0.46 7.41 -0.03
CA ILE A 109 -0.50 7.91 0.97
C ILE A 109 -1.69 8.57 0.26
N LEU A 110 -1.44 9.39 -0.77
CA LEU A 110 -2.51 10.02 -1.54
C LEU A 110 -3.37 8.98 -2.29
N GLU A 111 -2.77 7.97 -2.90
CA GLU A 111 -3.53 6.89 -3.55
C GLU A 111 -4.32 6.05 -2.55
N MET A 112 -3.77 5.80 -1.36
CA MET A 112 -4.47 5.14 -0.26
C MET A 112 -5.71 5.92 0.18
N LEU A 113 -5.61 7.25 0.27
CA LEU A 113 -6.74 8.13 0.59
C LEU A 113 -7.79 8.17 -0.52
N LYS A 114 -7.37 8.29 -1.78
CA LYS A 114 -8.28 8.22 -2.95
C LYS A 114 -9.06 6.90 -2.98
N GLY A 115 -8.42 5.80 -2.58
CA GLY A 115 -9.04 4.48 -2.46
C GLY A 115 -9.82 4.25 -1.17
N HIS A 116 -9.90 5.23 -0.26
CA HIS A 116 -10.56 5.11 1.05
C HIS A 116 -10.04 3.95 1.92
N LEU A 117 -8.81 3.50 1.72
CA LEU A 117 -8.25 2.35 2.45
C LEU A 117 -7.94 2.69 3.92
N ASN A 118 -7.64 3.97 4.20
CA ASN A 118 -7.39 4.49 5.54
C ASN A 118 -8.58 4.28 6.51
N ALA A 119 -9.82 4.18 5.99
CA ALA A 119 -11.01 3.95 6.81
C ALA A 119 -11.02 2.59 7.52
N TYR A 120 -10.22 1.63 7.03
CA TYR A 120 -10.10 0.28 7.57
C TYR A 120 -8.83 0.07 8.39
N MET A 121 -8.05 1.13 8.54
CA MET A 121 -6.91 1.16 9.44
C MET A 121 -7.38 1.72 10.78
N SER A 122 -7.13 0.96 11.83
CA SER A 122 -7.46 1.41 13.17
C SER A 122 -6.67 2.71 13.46
N GLY A 123 -7.35 3.65 14.13
CA GLY A 123 -6.78 4.94 14.53
C GLY A 123 -6.56 5.98 13.42
N LEU A 124 -6.59 5.56 12.15
CA LEU A 124 -6.61 6.47 10.99
C LEU A 124 -8.02 6.73 10.45
N ALA A 125 -9.02 5.98 10.91
CA ALA A 125 -10.41 6.07 10.43
C ALA A 125 -11.18 7.32 10.90
N SER A 126 -10.78 7.94 12.02
CA SER A 126 -11.51 9.07 12.64
C SER A 126 -10.66 10.28 12.94
N SER A 127 -9.42 10.25 12.52
CA SER A 127 -8.46 11.31 12.77
C SER A 127 -8.49 12.16 11.51
N ASP A 128 -8.72 13.47 11.65
CA ASP A 128 -8.39 14.47 10.63
C ASP A 128 -6.86 14.52 10.51
N ILE A 129 -6.26 13.38 10.17
CA ILE A 129 -4.83 13.27 10.02
C ILE A 129 -4.52 14.17 8.86
N ASP A 130 -3.63 15.11 9.11
CA ASP A 130 -2.96 15.80 8.04
C ASP A 130 -1.99 14.81 7.39
N LEU A 131 -2.54 13.80 6.69
CA LEU A 131 -1.76 12.86 5.89
C LEU A 131 -1.03 13.61 4.77
N ILE A 132 -1.52 14.81 4.44
CA ILE A 132 -0.82 15.77 3.60
C ILE A 132 0.41 16.32 4.37
N GLY A 133 0.25 16.76 5.61
CA GLY A 133 1.36 17.14 6.50
C GLY A 133 2.40 16.03 6.72
N LEU A 134 1.97 14.79 6.92
CA LEU A 134 2.88 13.62 6.99
C LEU A 134 3.65 13.43 5.68
N ALA A 135 2.97 13.54 4.55
CA ALA A 135 3.59 13.47 3.23
C ALA A 135 4.59 14.62 3.00
N GLU A 136 4.30 15.84 3.46
CA GLU A 136 5.23 16.98 3.39
C GLU A 136 6.47 16.76 4.28
N LEU A 137 6.30 16.15 5.45
CA LEU A 137 7.43 15.82 6.32
C LEU A 137 8.33 14.74 5.72
N GLU A 138 7.76 13.72 5.08
CA GLU A 138 8.51 12.64 4.43
C GLU A 138 9.45 13.17 3.33
N GLU A 139 9.10 14.26 2.64
CA GLU A 139 10.00 14.92 1.69
C GLU A 139 11.28 15.47 2.35
N THR A 140 11.22 15.78 3.65
CA THR A 140 12.34 16.34 4.42
C THR A 140 13.02 15.33 5.34
N ALA A 141 12.34 14.26 5.73
CA ALA A 141 12.79 13.29 6.73
C ALA A 141 12.25 11.87 6.45
N GLN A 142 12.71 11.25 5.36
CA GLN A 142 12.29 9.90 5.02
C GLN A 142 12.74 8.87 6.08
N PRO A 143 11.80 8.11 6.67
CA PRO A 143 12.14 7.15 7.72
C PRO A 143 13.00 6.00 7.17
N GLN A 144 14.05 5.66 7.91
CA GLN A 144 15.01 4.60 7.53
C GLN A 144 14.70 3.24 8.17
N ASP A 145 13.80 3.23 9.16
CA ASP A 145 13.38 2.05 9.89
C ASP A 145 11.94 2.21 10.41
N ASP A 146 11.37 1.11 10.88
CA ASP A 146 10.00 1.05 11.40
C ASP A 146 9.81 2.04 12.58
N ALA A 147 10.80 2.17 13.46
CA ALA A 147 10.68 3.03 14.64
C ALA A 147 10.57 4.51 14.23
N GLN A 148 11.36 4.95 13.26
CA GLN A 148 11.27 6.30 12.69
C GLN A 148 9.92 6.52 12.00
N ALA A 149 9.45 5.55 11.19
CA ALA A 149 8.18 5.67 10.47
C ALA A 149 7.00 5.84 11.43
N TRP A 150 6.92 4.99 12.46
CA TRP A 150 5.87 5.09 13.47
C TRP A 150 6.01 6.32 14.36
N THR A 151 7.23 6.77 14.66
CA THR A 151 7.46 7.99 15.45
C THR A 151 6.96 9.25 14.72
N LEU A 152 7.26 9.37 13.42
CA LEU A 152 6.78 10.49 12.60
C LEU A 152 5.26 10.50 12.50
N LEU A 153 4.65 9.33 12.26
CA LEU A 153 3.19 9.21 12.24
C LEU A 153 2.56 9.60 13.58
N VAL A 154 3.06 9.06 14.70
CA VAL A 154 2.57 9.37 16.05
C VAL A 154 2.69 10.87 16.36
N PHE A 155 3.80 11.49 15.94
CA PHE A 155 4.03 12.92 16.08
C PHE A 155 2.99 13.74 15.31
N GLU A 156 2.74 13.41 14.05
CA GLU A 156 1.72 14.08 13.23
C GLU A 156 0.29 13.85 13.71
N LEU A 157 0.01 12.67 14.26
CA LEU A 157 -1.27 12.38 14.90
C LEU A 157 -1.48 13.12 16.22
N GLY A 158 -0.44 13.77 16.77
CA GLY A 158 -0.49 14.45 18.05
C GLY A 158 -0.79 13.50 19.22
N LEU A 159 -0.45 12.21 19.10
CA LEU A 159 -0.76 11.22 20.13
C LEU A 159 0.14 11.39 21.35
N THR A 160 -0.45 11.15 22.53
CA THR A 160 0.33 11.05 23.76
C THR A 160 1.18 9.77 23.75
N PRO A 161 2.27 9.67 24.54
CA PRO A 161 3.06 8.44 24.63
C PRO A 161 2.24 7.20 25.02
N ASP A 162 1.23 7.36 25.87
CA ASP A 162 0.36 6.27 26.31
C ASP A 162 -0.57 5.81 25.16
N ASP A 163 -1.14 6.75 24.41
CA ASP A 163 -1.97 6.46 23.24
C ASP A 163 -1.16 5.89 22.08
N ALA A 164 0.09 6.36 21.90
CA ALA A 164 1.02 5.84 20.91
C ALA A 164 1.36 4.37 21.15
N GLY A 165 1.56 3.96 22.41
CA GLY A 165 1.80 2.57 22.76
C GLY A 165 0.63 1.66 22.39
N ILE A 166 -0.61 2.10 22.63
CA ILE A 166 -1.82 1.35 22.29
C ILE A 166 -2.04 1.33 20.77
N PHE A 167 -1.81 2.47 20.10
CA PHE A 167 -1.91 2.60 18.65
C PHE A 167 -0.89 1.73 17.91
N CYS A 168 0.37 1.71 18.30
CA CYS A 168 1.38 0.87 17.65
C CYS A 168 1.10 -0.64 17.80
N VAL A 169 0.42 -1.05 18.88
CA VAL A 169 0.15 -2.46 19.19
C VAL A 169 -1.19 -2.93 18.62
N THR A 170 -2.22 -2.10 18.65
CA THR A 170 -3.61 -2.48 18.31
C THR A 170 -4.16 -1.74 17.10
N GLY A 171 -3.42 -0.72 16.65
CA GLY A 171 -3.88 0.34 15.77
C GLY A 171 -5.02 1.19 16.35
N ASN A 172 -5.60 0.87 17.52
CA ASN A 172 -6.65 1.70 18.09
C ASN A 172 -6.05 2.85 18.92
N ILE A 173 -6.68 4.02 18.80
CA ILE A 173 -6.57 5.08 19.81
C ILE A 173 -7.65 4.82 20.86
N ALA A 174 -7.25 4.71 22.12
CA ALA A 174 -8.21 4.69 23.22
C ALA A 174 -8.85 6.08 23.29
N LYS A 175 -10.03 6.27 22.67
CA LYS A 175 -10.83 7.47 22.91
C LYS A 175 -11.22 7.48 24.38
N THR A 176 -10.65 8.42 25.12
CA THR A 176 -11.14 8.78 26.46
C THR A 176 -12.30 9.75 26.30
#